data_AF-A0AA45RSY9-F1
#
_entry.id   AF-A0AA45RSY9-F1
#
_cell.length_a   1.000
_cell.length_b   1.000
_cell.length_c   1.000
_cell.angle_alpha   90.00
_cell.angle_beta   90.00
_cell.angle_gamma   90.00
#
_symmetry.space_group_name_H-M   'P 1'
#
loop_
_entity.id
_entity.type
_entity.pdbx_description
1 polymer ?
#
loop_
_entity_poly.entity_id
_entity_poly.type
_entity_poly.pdbx_seq_one_letter_code
_entity_poly.pdbx_strand_id
1 'polypeptide(L)'
;MTIAKLTALALADTMLASDGSVEKLIAACGRVFGAPQPWAPKLCAALSERTGDNFHYFSRHEIADILLHLLGHDYNDDEERPVIALPAVRRYCIDPPIRPPQDEWFAALALPELPTVGALAAWLDEPVDALDWFADLWRVESGQQSRLQHYRYRWVPKRSGGLRLIEIPKARLRRIQQKILRQLLDRLPPHPAAHGFRRGRSCVTHAALHAGRRIVIRMDLKDFFPSIQYSRIHALFEKLGYSPTVAGTLARICVNRAPCGVFSDPMEGGSLPWAERQALKSHHLPQGSPCSPALANLCAYRLDMRLQALAQSLGASYSRYADDLAFSGDQDFARTAERFHIQVAAIALEEGFRIHHRKTRLMREGTRQQVTGVVVNTHPNIARDEYDRLKATLTNCARHGQATQNRDSHPNFRAYLAGRISYVGMVNANRALKLRRLFDAIAWPA
;
A
#
# COMPACT_ATOMS: atom_id res chain seq x y z
N MET A 1 -15.63 -4.86 30.51
CA MET A 1 -15.89 -3.43 30.23
C MET A 1 -16.57 -2.84 31.45
N THR A 2 -16.09 -1.72 31.98
CA THR A 2 -16.70 -1.05 33.15
C THR A 2 -17.99 -0.33 32.74
N ILE A 3 -18.89 -0.10 33.71
CA ILE A 3 -20.12 0.67 33.48
C ILE A 3 -19.79 2.08 32.98
N ALA A 4 -18.76 2.72 33.54
CA ALA A 4 -18.29 4.03 33.10
C ALA A 4 -17.90 4.05 31.61
N LYS A 5 -17.20 3.01 31.14
CA LYS A 5 -16.80 2.91 29.72
C LYS A 5 -18.00 2.72 28.79
N LEU A 6 -19.02 1.95 29.21
CA LEU A 6 -20.27 1.82 28.46
C LEU A 6 -21.04 3.14 28.39
N THR A 7 -21.10 3.89 29.50
CA THR A 7 -21.73 5.21 29.55
C THR A 7 -20.99 6.22 28.66
N ALA A 8 -19.65 6.22 28.69
CA ALA A 8 -18.83 7.09 27.83
C ALA A 8 -19.03 6.78 26.35
N LEU A 9 -19.14 5.51 25.97
CA LEU A 9 -19.46 5.12 24.60
C LEU A 9 -20.86 5.58 24.17
N ALA A 10 -21.87 5.45 25.04
CA ALA A 10 -23.23 5.91 24.73
C ALA A 10 -23.29 7.45 24.56
N LEU A 11 -22.54 8.19 25.38
CA LEU A 11 -22.36 9.63 25.20
C LEU A 11 -21.66 9.95 23.88
N ALA A 12 -20.53 9.30 23.59
CA ALA A 12 -19.79 9.48 22.35
C ALA A 12 -20.66 9.25 21.11
N ASP A 13 -21.44 8.16 21.08
CA ASP A 13 -22.34 7.84 19.97
C ASP A 13 -23.40 8.94 19.75
N THR A 14 -23.99 9.45 20.83
CA THR A 14 -25.04 10.49 20.75
C THR A 14 -24.47 11.87 20.40
N MET A 15 -23.27 12.16 20.87
CA MET A 15 -22.57 13.42 20.59
C MET A 15 -22.07 13.48 19.15
N LEU A 16 -21.49 12.40 18.64
CA LEU A 16 -21.04 12.30 17.25
C LEU A 16 -22.22 12.34 16.26
N ALA A 17 -23.43 11.97 16.67
CA ALA A 17 -24.65 12.15 15.88
C ALA A 17 -25.21 13.59 15.89
N SER A 18 -24.48 14.56 16.47
CA SER A 18 -24.85 15.98 16.51
C SER A 18 -23.84 16.84 15.74
N ASP A 19 -24.11 18.13 15.54
CA ASP A 19 -23.19 19.03 14.80
C ASP A 19 -21.87 19.33 15.54
N GLY A 20 -21.73 18.91 16.80
CA GLY A 20 -20.53 19.14 17.62
C GLY A 20 -20.50 20.49 18.34
N SER A 21 -21.51 21.34 18.15
CA SER A 21 -21.65 22.58 18.92
C SER A 21 -21.89 22.28 20.40
N VAL A 22 -21.35 23.11 21.30
CA VAL A 22 -21.47 22.92 22.75
C VAL A 22 -22.93 22.77 23.18
N GLU A 23 -23.85 23.54 22.59
CA GLU A 23 -25.29 23.45 22.86
C GLU A 23 -25.86 22.06 22.51
N LYS A 24 -25.51 21.51 21.34
CA LYS A 24 -25.99 20.19 20.92
C LYS A 24 -25.33 19.06 21.68
N LEU A 25 -24.07 19.21 22.09
CA LEU A 25 -23.38 18.25 22.97
C LEU A 25 -24.06 18.17 24.35
N ILE A 26 -24.44 19.31 24.94
CA ILE A 26 -25.21 19.36 26.18
C ILE A 26 -26.58 18.68 26.00
N ALA A 27 -27.27 18.95 24.89
CA ALA A 27 -28.52 18.29 24.55
C ALA A 27 -28.34 16.77 24.34
N ALA A 28 -27.21 16.33 23.78
CA ALA A 28 -26.87 14.92 23.63
C ALA A 28 -26.70 14.23 25.00
N CYS A 29 -26.01 14.85 25.96
CA CYS A 29 -25.96 14.37 27.35
C CYS A 29 -27.37 14.19 27.93
N GLY A 30 -28.21 15.22 27.80
CA GLY A 30 -29.60 15.17 28.29
C GLY A 30 -30.41 14.03 27.67
N ARG A 31 -30.22 13.77 26.36
CA ARG A 31 -30.87 12.65 25.66
C ARG A 31 -30.45 11.30 26.21
N VAL A 32 -29.15 11.07 26.44
CA VAL A 32 -28.63 9.79 26.95
C VAL A 32 -29.21 9.43 28.32
N PHE A 33 -29.26 10.40 29.24
CA PHE A 33 -29.73 10.16 30.61
C PHE A 33 -31.24 10.41 30.80
N GLY A 34 -31.91 11.00 29.82
CA GLY A 34 -33.32 11.38 29.91
C GLY A 34 -33.59 12.62 30.77
N ALA A 35 -32.55 13.29 31.25
CA ALA A 35 -32.61 14.51 32.05
C ALA A 35 -31.31 15.34 31.91
N PRO A 36 -31.38 16.68 32.01
CA PRO A 36 -30.19 17.54 32.00
C PRO A 36 -29.28 17.23 33.19
N GLN A 37 -27.96 17.25 32.95
CA GLN A 37 -26.96 16.97 33.98
C GLN A 37 -26.23 18.27 34.39
N PRO A 38 -26.05 18.56 35.69
CA PRO A 38 -25.40 19.80 36.14
C PRO A 38 -23.97 19.98 35.64
N TRP A 39 -23.26 18.87 35.44
CA TRP A 39 -21.87 18.85 34.98
C TRP A 39 -21.73 18.87 33.44
N ALA A 40 -22.81 18.66 32.68
CA ALA A 40 -22.75 18.56 31.22
C ALA A 40 -22.17 19.82 30.53
N PRO A 41 -22.51 21.06 30.93
CA PRO A 41 -21.95 22.25 30.29
C PRO A 41 -20.42 22.34 30.41
N LYS A 42 -19.87 22.08 31.61
CA LYS A 42 -18.42 22.09 31.85
C LYS A 42 -17.71 20.97 31.07
N LEU A 43 -18.31 19.78 31.06
CA LEU A 43 -17.78 18.64 30.30
C LEU A 43 -17.73 18.93 28.80
N CYS A 44 -18.83 19.44 28.23
CA CYS A 44 -18.93 19.69 26.79
C CYS A 44 -18.01 20.83 26.34
N ALA A 45 -17.81 21.86 27.17
CA ALA A 45 -16.85 22.91 26.90
C ALA A 45 -15.41 22.37 26.87
N ALA A 46 -15.01 21.56 27.87
CA ALA A 46 -13.69 20.94 27.90
C ALA A 46 -13.47 19.94 26.75
N LEU A 47 -14.52 19.20 26.35
CA LEU A 47 -14.47 18.34 25.18
C LEU A 47 -14.25 19.14 23.89
N SER A 48 -14.99 20.25 23.72
CA SER A 48 -14.86 21.15 22.57
C SER A 48 -13.48 21.81 22.53
N GLU A 49 -12.90 22.19 23.67
CA GLU A 49 -11.56 22.77 23.74
C GLU A 49 -10.48 21.74 23.35
N ARG A 50 -10.61 20.48 23.79
CA ARG A 50 -9.67 19.41 23.44
C ARG A 50 -9.75 18.97 21.98
N THR A 51 -10.95 18.96 21.41
CA THR A 51 -11.18 18.43 20.06
C THR A 51 -11.13 19.52 18.98
N GLY A 52 -11.45 20.77 19.33
CA GLY A 52 -11.48 21.90 18.42
C GLY A 52 -12.37 21.63 17.20
N ASP A 53 -11.92 22.14 16.04
CA ASP A 53 -12.60 21.92 14.75
C ASP A 53 -12.55 20.46 14.27
N ASN A 54 -11.75 19.61 14.95
CA ASN A 54 -11.55 18.21 14.55
C ASN A 54 -12.52 17.24 15.23
N PHE A 55 -13.55 17.71 15.94
CA PHE A 55 -14.48 16.87 16.71
C PHE A 55 -14.98 15.62 15.95
N HIS A 56 -15.43 15.79 14.69
CA HIS A 56 -15.94 14.70 13.85
C HIS A 56 -14.86 13.78 13.26
N TYR A 57 -13.58 14.08 13.46
CA TYR A 57 -12.46 13.23 13.03
C TYR A 57 -12.04 12.22 14.11
N PHE A 58 -12.47 12.38 15.35
CA PHE A 58 -12.22 11.41 16.41
C PHE A 58 -13.19 10.23 16.30
N SER A 59 -12.68 9.02 16.52
CA SER A 59 -13.50 7.82 16.60
C SER A 59 -14.34 7.81 17.89
N ARG A 60 -15.41 7.00 17.90
CA ARG A 60 -16.24 6.79 19.11
C ARG A 60 -15.43 6.36 20.33
N HIS A 61 -14.33 5.63 20.12
CA HIS A 61 -13.48 5.16 21.21
C HIS A 61 -12.58 6.28 21.73
N GLU A 62 -11.99 7.08 20.84
CA GLU A 62 -11.17 8.24 21.25
C GLU A 62 -12.02 9.28 21.99
N ILE A 63 -13.23 9.59 21.50
CA ILE A 63 -14.17 10.46 22.23
C ILE A 63 -14.54 9.82 23.57
N ALA A 64 -14.84 8.52 23.63
CA ALA A 64 -15.16 7.85 24.89
C ALA A 64 -13.99 7.87 25.89
N ASP A 65 -12.75 7.71 25.42
CA ASP A 65 -11.56 7.78 26.26
C ASP A 65 -11.30 9.21 26.77
N ILE A 66 -11.50 10.24 25.92
CA ILE A 66 -11.47 11.66 26.35
C ILE A 66 -12.55 11.91 27.40
N LEU A 67 -13.78 11.43 27.19
CA LEU A 67 -14.89 11.59 28.12
C LEU A 67 -14.60 10.91 29.46
N LEU A 68 -14.08 9.68 29.45
CA LEU A 68 -13.69 8.96 30.68
C LEU A 68 -12.69 9.78 31.50
N HIS A 69 -11.69 10.32 30.82
CA HIS A 69 -10.67 11.17 31.44
C HIS A 69 -11.23 12.49 31.98
N LEU A 70 -12.14 13.14 31.26
CA LEU A 70 -12.80 14.37 31.73
C LEU A 70 -13.80 14.13 32.87
N LEU A 71 -14.37 12.92 32.95
CA LEU A 71 -15.31 12.50 34.01
C LEU A 71 -14.61 11.96 35.27
N GLY A 72 -13.28 11.81 35.24
CA GLY A 72 -12.48 11.29 36.35
C GLY A 72 -12.53 9.77 36.51
N HIS A 73 -12.82 9.02 35.44
CA HIS A 73 -12.87 7.55 35.45
C HIS A 73 -11.70 6.89 34.70
N ASP A 74 -10.60 7.62 34.48
CA ASP A 74 -9.38 7.08 33.92
C ASP A 74 -8.59 6.32 35.01
N TYR A 75 -8.11 5.12 34.67
CA TYR A 75 -7.41 4.24 35.62
C TYR A 75 -5.90 4.52 35.67
N ASN A 76 -5.37 5.34 34.76
CA ASN A 76 -3.92 5.52 34.54
C ASN A 76 -3.40 6.92 34.96
N ASP A 77 -4.20 7.74 35.62
CA ASP A 77 -3.84 9.13 35.94
C ASP A 77 -3.57 9.30 37.45
N ASP A 78 -2.40 9.80 37.82
CA ASP A 78 -2.01 10.14 39.20
C ASP A 78 -2.60 11.51 39.65
N GLU A 79 -3.34 12.20 38.77
CA GLU A 79 -4.04 13.44 39.10
C GLU A 79 -5.34 13.16 39.87
N GLU A 80 -5.42 13.61 41.13
CA GLU A 80 -6.65 13.60 41.93
C GLU A 80 -7.73 14.49 41.29
N ARG A 81 -8.59 13.89 40.47
CA ARG A 81 -9.78 14.55 39.92
C ARG A 81 -11.04 14.05 40.62
N PRO A 82 -12.01 14.94 40.89
CA PRO A 82 -13.27 14.53 41.48
C PRO A 82 -14.03 13.61 40.52
N VAL A 83 -14.21 12.35 40.93
CA VAL A 83 -14.95 11.34 40.16
C VAL A 83 -16.41 11.77 40.06
N ILE A 84 -16.89 12.00 38.84
CA ILE A 84 -18.29 12.38 38.61
C ILE A 84 -19.16 11.12 38.67
N ALA A 85 -20.19 11.14 39.52
CA ALA A 85 -21.17 10.06 39.57
C ALA A 85 -22.00 10.02 38.27
N LEU A 86 -21.96 8.88 37.58
CA LEU A 86 -22.63 8.69 36.29
C LEU A 86 -24.04 8.11 36.49
N PRO A 87 -25.10 8.79 36.01
CA PRO A 87 -26.44 8.22 35.99
C PRO A 87 -26.53 7.01 35.05
N ALA A 88 -27.59 6.21 35.21
CA ALA A 88 -27.86 5.11 34.29
C ALA A 88 -28.24 5.64 32.90
N VAL A 89 -27.68 5.05 31.85
CA VAL A 89 -28.06 5.32 30.45
C VAL A 89 -29.52 4.92 30.25
N ARG A 90 -30.35 5.87 29.81
CA ARG A 90 -31.78 5.66 29.54
C ARG A 90 -32.09 5.52 28.05
N ARG A 91 -31.30 6.14 27.18
CA ARG A 91 -31.46 6.08 25.73
C ARG A 91 -30.12 5.85 25.06
N TYR A 92 -30.11 4.92 24.11
CA TYR A 92 -28.98 4.67 23.22
C TYR A 92 -29.23 5.36 21.88
N CYS A 93 -28.21 6.03 21.35
CA CYS A 93 -28.26 6.59 20.01
C CYS A 93 -28.15 5.48 18.97
N ILE A 94 -29.09 5.45 18.03
CA ILE A 94 -29.07 4.58 16.85
C ILE A 94 -28.72 5.34 15.57
N ASP A 95 -28.71 6.67 15.63
CA ASP A 95 -28.38 7.52 14.50
C ASP A 95 -26.87 7.41 14.19
N PRO A 96 -26.49 7.36 12.90
CA PRO A 96 -25.09 7.32 12.53
C PRO A 96 -24.39 8.63 12.91
N PRO A 97 -23.08 8.59 13.22
CA PRO A 97 -22.32 9.81 13.47
C PRO A 97 -22.32 10.71 12.22
N ILE A 98 -22.38 12.02 12.43
CA ILE A 98 -22.18 12.99 11.36
C ILE A 98 -20.75 12.81 10.86
N ARG A 99 -20.61 12.67 9.54
CA ARG A 99 -19.29 12.58 8.93
C ARG A 99 -18.65 13.96 8.90
N PRO A 100 -17.34 14.05 9.12
CA PRO A 100 -16.63 15.31 8.91
C PRO A 100 -16.87 15.79 7.48
N PRO A 101 -17.05 17.11 7.27
CA PRO A 101 -17.15 17.66 5.93
C PRO A 101 -15.92 17.24 5.12
N GLN A 102 -16.14 16.81 3.89
CA GLN A 102 -15.03 16.43 3.02
C GLN A 102 -14.32 17.70 2.56
N ASP A 103 -12.99 17.71 2.70
CA ASP A 103 -12.17 18.80 2.17
C ASP A 103 -12.43 19.00 0.67
N GLU A 104 -12.36 20.25 0.20
CA GLU A 104 -12.61 20.58 -1.21
C GLU A 104 -11.71 19.79 -2.18
N TRP A 105 -10.45 19.56 -1.80
CA TRP A 105 -9.51 18.79 -2.61
C TRP A 105 -9.95 17.32 -2.75
N PHE A 106 -10.61 16.77 -1.74
CA PHE A 106 -11.12 15.41 -1.74
C PHE A 106 -12.38 15.30 -2.59
N ALA A 107 -13.29 16.28 -2.47
CA ALA A 107 -14.47 16.39 -3.33
C ALA A 107 -14.08 16.50 -4.82
N ALA A 108 -13.00 17.22 -5.14
CA ALA A 108 -12.48 17.37 -6.49
C ALA A 108 -12.00 16.06 -7.15
N LEU A 109 -11.75 15.00 -6.37
CA LEU A 109 -11.41 13.68 -6.91
C LEU A 109 -12.60 13.01 -7.63
N ALA A 110 -13.82 13.50 -7.39
CA ALA A 110 -15.06 13.03 -7.99
C ALA A 110 -15.23 11.49 -7.90
N LEU A 111 -14.93 10.90 -6.73
CA LEU A 111 -15.03 9.46 -6.52
C LEU A 111 -16.47 8.97 -6.73
N PRO A 112 -16.68 7.72 -7.17
CA PRO A 112 -18.03 7.20 -7.39
C PRO A 112 -18.81 7.18 -6.08
N GLU A 113 -20.04 7.68 -6.10
CA GLU A 113 -20.93 7.62 -4.95
C GLU A 113 -21.57 6.23 -4.85
N LEU A 114 -21.16 5.46 -3.84
CA LEU A 114 -21.62 4.08 -3.64
C LEU A 114 -22.25 3.94 -2.25
N PRO A 115 -23.49 4.44 -2.05
CA PRO A 115 -24.13 4.45 -0.73
C PRO A 115 -24.48 3.04 -0.23
N THR A 116 -24.75 2.11 -1.14
CA THR A 116 -25.20 0.75 -0.84
C THR A 116 -24.47 -0.30 -1.68
N VAL A 117 -24.53 -1.56 -1.26
CA VAL A 117 -24.00 -2.69 -2.04
C VAL A 117 -24.75 -2.85 -3.37
N GLY A 118 -26.04 -2.51 -3.42
CA GLY A 118 -26.80 -2.46 -4.67
C GLY A 118 -26.25 -1.44 -5.67
N ALA A 119 -25.91 -0.23 -5.20
CA ALA A 119 -25.26 0.78 -6.02
C ALA A 119 -23.86 0.32 -6.49
N LEU A 120 -23.09 -0.34 -5.62
CA LEU A 120 -21.81 -0.95 -5.99
C LEU A 120 -21.99 -2.02 -7.09
N ALA A 121 -22.99 -2.88 -6.98
CA ALA A 121 -23.27 -3.94 -7.95
C ALA A 121 -23.63 -3.35 -9.32
N ALA A 122 -24.57 -2.40 -9.34
CA ALA A 122 -24.93 -1.66 -10.55
C ALA A 122 -23.72 -0.94 -11.15
N TRP A 123 -22.90 -0.28 -10.33
CA TRP A 123 -21.69 0.37 -10.78
C TRP A 123 -20.63 -0.61 -11.30
N LEU A 124 -20.59 -1.86 -10.85
CA LEU A 124 -19.66 -2.88 -11.35
C LEU A 124 -20.17 -3.63 -12.59
N ASP A 125 -21.39 -3.34 -13.04
CA ASP A 125 -22.11 -4.12 -14.07
C ASP A 125 -22.25 -5.60 -13.69
N GLU A 126 -22.50 -5.87 -12.41
CA GLU A 126 -22.62 -7.23 -11.88
C GLU A 126 -23.85 -7.34 -10.96
N PRO A 127 -24.52 -8.50 -10.89
CA PRO A 127 -25.64 -8.67 -9.98
C PRO A 127 -25.13 -8.77 -8.52
N VAL A 128 -25.99 -8.41 -7.57
CA VAL A 128 -25.62 -8.27 -6.15
C VAL A 128 -25.09 -9.58 -5.56
N ASP A 129 -25.72 -10.70 -5.90
CA ASP A 129 -25.32 -12.07 -5.51
C ASP A 129 -23.94 -12.46 -6.02
N ALA A 130 -23.56 -11.99 -7.21
CA ALA A 130 -22.23 -12.21 -7.75
C ALA A 130 -21.14 -11.46 -6.96
N LEU A 131 -21.46 -10.32 -6.35
CA LEU A 131 -20.49 -9.63 -5.49
C LEU A 131 -20.12 -10.47 -4.27
N ASP A 132 -21.08 -11.15 -3.66
CA ASP A 132 -20.79 -12.04 -2.53
C ASP A 132 -19.90 -13.22 -2.94
N TRP A 133 -20.12 -13.73 -4.16
CA TRP A 133 -19.26 -14.75 -4.75
C TRP A 133 -17.83 -14.24 -5.00
N PHE A 134 -17.66 -13.04 -5.57
CA PHE A 134 -16.33 -12.43 -5.77
C PHE A 134 -15.63 -12.02 -4.48
N ALA A 135 -16.41 -11.65 -3.46
CA ALA A 135 -15.92 -11.26 -2.15
C ALA A 135 -15.58 -12.48 -1.26
N ASP A 136 -15.75 -13.71 -1.76
CA ASP A 136 -15.55 -14.96 -1.01
C ASP A 136 -16.30 -14.92 0.35
N LEU A 137 -17.50 -14.31 0.38
CA LEU A 137 -18.35 -14.19 1.56
C LEU A 137 -18.98 -15.53 1.94
N TRP A 138 -19.25 -16.35 0.92
CA TRP A 138 -19.65 -17.74 1.07
C TRP A 138 -18.40 -18.56 1.35
N ARG A 139 -18.39 -19.29 2.47
CA ARG A 139 -17.26 -20.10 2.93
C ARG A 139 -16.93 -21.20 1.90
N VAL A 140 -16.23 -20.87 0.82
CA VAL A 140 -15.62 -21.87 -0.06
C VAL A 140 -14.61 -22.59 0.82
N GLU A 141 -14.85 -23.89 1.06
CA GLU A 141 -13.97 -24.70 1.88
C GLU A 141 -12.53 -24.57 1.34
N SER A 142 -11.60 -24.25 2.25
CA SER A 142 -10.19 -23.98 1.96
C SER A 142 -9.42 -25.17 1.35
N GLY A 143 -10.08 -26.33 1.20
CA GLY A 143 -9.47 -27.61 0.89
C GLY A 143 -9.32 -27.97 -0.59
N GLN A 144 -10.12 -27.42 -1.51
CA GLN A 144 -10.11 -27.86 -2.92
C GLN A 144 -9.87 -26.74 -3.93
N GLN A 145 -8.98 -26.99 -4.89
CA GLN A 145 -8.75 -26.15 -6.07
C GLN A 145 -9.92 -26.31 -7.04
N SER A 146 -11.02 -25.62 -6.78
CA SER A 146 -12.24 -25.76 -7.59
C SER A 146 -12.14 -24.95 -8.89
N ARG A 147 -12.84 -25.41 -9.94
CA ARG A 147 -13.06 -24.63 -11.17
C ARG A 147 -13.74 -23.28 -10.92
N LEU A 148 -14.35 -23.09 -9.74
CA LEU A 148 -15.09 -21.90 -9.36
C LEU A 148 -14.22 -20.83 -8.68
N GLN A 149 -12.94 -21.09 -8.41
CA GLN A 149 -12.04 -20.07 -7.84
C GLN A 149 -11.81 -18.90 -8.77
N HIS A 150 -11.52 -17.71 -8.23
CA HIS A 150 -11.39 -16.50 -9.06
C HIS A 150 -10.02 -16.28 -9.67
N TYR A 151 -9.00 -17.00 -9.19
CA TYR A 151 -7.61 -16.86 -9.61
C TYR A 151 -7.07 -18.16 -10.23
N ARG A 152 -6.09 -18.00 -11.11
CA ARG A 152 -5.19 -19.07 -11.55
C ARG A 152 -3.83 -18.84 -10.93
N TYR A 153 -3.20 -19.90 -10.47
CA TYR A 153 -1.95 -19.84 -9.71
C TYR A 153 -0.81 -20.39 -10.55
N ARG A 154 0.35 -19.72 -10.49
CA ARG A 154 1.58 -20.19 -11.14
C ARG A 154 2.78 -19.88 -10.26
N TRP A 155 3.61 -20.87 -10.00
CA TRP A 155 4.89 -20.68 -9.34
C TRP A 155 5.96 -20.24 -10.34
N VAL A 156 6.75 -19.23 -9.95
CA VAL A 156 7.87 -18.70 -10.75
C VAL A 156 9.11 -18.58 -9.86
N PRO A 157 10.29 -19.06 -10.29
CA PRO A 157 11.52 -18.89 -9.52
C PRO A 157 11.94 -17.42 -9.44
N LYS A 158 12.33 -16.97 -8.24
CA LYS A 158 12.92 -15.65 -8.01
C LYS A 158 14.38 -15.67 -8.50
N ARG A 159 14.85 -14.56 -9.08
CA ARG A 159 16.27 -14.40 -9.51
C ARG A 159 17.28 -14.57 -8.38
N SER A 160 16.87 -14.24 -7.15
CA SER A 160 17.69 -14.34 -5.93
C SER A 160 17.56 -15.69 -5.22
N GLY A 161 16.89 -16.67 -5.82
CA GLY A 161 16.48 -17.91 -5.18
C GLY A 161 15.13 -17.82 -4.47
N GLY A 162 14.47 -18.97 -4.31
CA GLY A 162 13.11 -19.09 -3.76
C GLY A 162 12.02 -18.96 -4.83
N LEU A 163 10.77 -19.05 -4.38
CA LEU A 163 9.59 -19.11 -5.27
C LEU A 163 8.69 -17.88 -5.09
N ARG A 164 8.03 -17.47 -6.19
CA ARG A 164 7.01 -16.44 -6.22
C ARG A 164 5.71 -17.04 -6.75
N LEU A 165 4.63 -16.88 -6.00
CA LEU A 165 3.29 -17.20 -6.46
C LEU A 165 2.76 -16.04 -7.31
N ILE A 166 2.39 -16.32 -8.56
CA ILE A 166 1.67 -15.40 -9.44
C ILE A 166 0.19 -15.79 -9.41
N GLU A 167 -0.65 -14.81 -9.12
CA GLU A 167 -2.09 -14.97 -8.90
C GLU A 167 -2.84 -14.19 -9.97
N ILE A 168 -3.29 -14.91 -10.99
CA ILE A 168 -3.84 -14.33 -12.21
C ILE A 168 -5.37 -14.33 -12.09
N PRO A 169 -6.03 -13.16 -11.93
CA PRO A 169 -7.49 -13.13 -11.88
C PRO A 169 -8.08 -13.58 -13.21
N LYS A 170 -9.16 -14.36 -13.14
CA LYS A 170 -9.99 -14.77 -14.28
C LYS A 170 -10.66 -13.56 -14.92
N ALA A 171 -11.11 -13.70 -16.16
CA ALA A 171 -11.56 -12.59 -17.00
C ALA A 171 -12.63 -11.70 -16.35
N ARG A 172 -13.66 -12.27 -15.71
CA ARG A 172 -14.74 -11.52 -15.06
C ARG A 172 -14.24 -10.68 -13.88
N LEU A 173 -13.54 -11.30 -12.91
CA LEU A 173 -12.92 -10.58 -11.79
C LEU A 173 -11.90 -9.54 -12.27
N ARG A 174 -11.11 -9.86 -13.30
CA ARG A 174 -10.14 -8.91 -13.87
C ARG A 174 -10.81 -7.65 -14.41
N ARG A 175 -11.97 -7.78 -15.09
CA ARG A 175 -12.73 -6.61 -15.58
C ARG A 175 -13.23 -5.74 -14.43
N ILE A 176 -13.79 -6.36 -13.39
CA ILE A 176 -14.21 -5.68 -12.16
C ILE A 176 -13.05 -4.90 -11.54
N GLN A 177 -11.90 -5.57 -11.33
CA GLN A 177 -10.70 -4.94 -10.78
C GLN A 177 -10.14 -3.83 -11.68
N GLN A 178 -10.21 -3.96 -13.00
CA GLN A 178 -9.82 -2.89 -13.92
C GLN A 178 -10.76 -1.67 -13.84
N LYS A 179 -12.07 -1.89 -13.66
CA LYS A 179 -13.04 -0.81 -13.45
C LYS A 179 -12.75 -0.07 -12.15
N ILE A 180 -12.54 -0.81 -11.05
CA ILE A 180 -12.11 -0.25 -9.75
C ILE A 180 -10.83 0.55 -9.88
N LEU A 181 -9.80 0.00 -10.54
CA LEU A 181 -8.56 0.72 -10.77
C LEU A 181 -8.77 2.04 -11.50
N ARG A 182 -9.41 2.02 -12.66
CA ARG A 182 -9.50 3.19 -13.56
C ARG A 182 -10.43 4.28 -13.04
N GLN A 183 -11.55 3.89 -12.44
CA GLN A 183 -12.61 4.82 -12.06
C GLN A 183 -12.50 5.28 -10.61
N LEU A 184 -11.79 4.55 -9.75
CA LEU A 184 -11.64 4.89 -8.33
C LEU A 184 -10.16 5.08 -7.96
N LEU A 185 -9.32 4.03 -8.07
CA LEU A 185 -7.96 4.07 -7.51
C LEU A 185 -7.00 5.01 -8.25
N ASP A 186 -7.09 5.11 -9.57
CA ASP A 186 -6.25 5.98 -10.42
C ASP A 186 -6.49 7.48 -10.11
N ARG A 187 -7.63 7.82 -9.49
CA ARG A 187 -7.95 9.19 -9.08
C ARG A 187 -7.28 9.57 -7.76
N LEU A 188 -6.91 8.59 -6.95
CA LEU A 188 -6.30 8.82 -5.64
C LEU A 188 -4.80 9.13 -5.81
N PRO A 189 -4.30 10.26 -5.29
CA PRO A 189 -2.88 10.57 -5.38
C PRO A 189 -2.07 9.68 -4.44
N PRO A 190 -1.18 8.80 -4.93
CA PRO A 190 -0.22 8.14 -4.06
C PRO A 190 0.87 9.14 -3.67
N HIS A 191 1.64 8.79 -2.63
CA HIS A 191 2.68 9.66 -2.12
C HIS A 191 3.70 10.07 -3.22
N PRO A 192 4.16 11.35 -3.26
CA PRO A 192 5.06 11.83 -4.31
C PRO A 192 6.38 11.04 -4.43
N ALA A 193 6.89 10.52 -3.31
CA ALA A 193 8.10 9.70 -3.28
C ALA A 193 7.93 8.30 -3.92
N ALA A 194 6.68 7.84 -4.15
CA ALA A 194 6.41 6.58 -4.81
C ALA A 194 6.55 6.72 -6.33
N HIS A 195 7.45 5.95 -6.93
CA HIS A 195 7.70 5.88 -8.37
C HIS A 195 7.22 4.57 -9.00
N GLY A 196 7.14 3.49 -8.20
CA GLY A 196 6.65 2.19 -8.68
C GLY A 196 5.18 2.25 -9.07
N PHE A 197 4.82 1.61 -10.17
CA PHE A 197 3.42 1.46 -10.64
C PHE A 197 2.67 2.77 -10.89
N ARG A 198 3.38 3.86 -11.17
CA ARG A 198 2.77 5.17 -11.48
C ARG A 198 2.97 5.57 -12.93
N ARG A 199 1.94 6.14 -13.54
CA ARG A 199 2.07 6.81 -14.85
C ARG A 199 3.06 7.96 -14.75
N GLY A 200 3.90 8.12 -15.77
CA GLY A 200 4.93 9.16 -15.83
C GLY A 200 6.16 8.92 -14.91
N ARG A 201 6.18 7.82 -14.14
CA ARG A 201 7.33 7.41 -13.34
C ARG A 201 7.87 6.07 -13.85
N SER A 202 9.14 5.83 -13.61
CA SER A 202 9.87 4.62 -14.03
C SER A 202 11.02 4.32 -13.08
N CYS A 203 11.63 3.13 -13.23
CA CYS A 203 12.86 2.79 -12.52
C CYS A 203 13.98 3.81 -12.78
N VAL A 204 14.00 4.44 -13.96
CA VAL A 204 14.97 5.50 -14.30
C VAL A 204 14.70 6.76 -13.50
N THR A 205 13.45 7.24 -13.44
CA THR A 205 13.11 8.42 -12.64
C THR A 205 13.40 8.23 -11.15
N HIS A 206 13.23 6.99 -10.66
CA HIS A 206 13.54 6.61 -9.28
C HIS A 206 15.05 6.65 -9.04
N ALA A 207 15.84 6.00 -9.91
CA ALA A 207 17.30 6.00 -9.82
C ALA A 207 17.91 7.41 -9.99
N ALA A 208 17.34 8.25 -10.85
CA ALA A 208 17.84 9.60 -11.14
C ALA A 208 17.90 10.52 -9.91
N LEU A 209 16.99 10.35 -8.95
CA LEU A 209 17.00 11.13 -7.70
C LEU A 209 18.26 10.89 -6.85
N HIS A 210 18.89 9.74 -7.02
CA HIS A 210 20.03 9.29 -6.23
C HIS A 210 21.36 9.41 -7.00
N ALA A 211 21.34 10.03 -8.18
CA ALA A 211 22.52 10.16 -9.02
C ALA A 211 23.55 11.15 -8.46
N GLY A 212 24.83 10.79 -8.54
CA GLY A 212 25.95 11.67 -8.17
C GLY A 212 26.12 11.89 -6.66
N ARG A 213 25.46 11.07 -5.82
CA ARG A 213 25.49 11.21 -4.36
C ARG A 213 26.63 10.41 -3.74
N ARG A 214 27.23 10.93 -2.66
CA ARG A 214 28.36 10.26 -2.00
C ARG A 214 28.01 8.91 -1.41
N ILE A 215 26.76 8.74 -0.95
CA ILE A 215 26.26 7.48 -0.41
C ILE A 215 24.84 7.22 -0.89
N VAL A 216 24.56 5.96 -1.23
CA VAL A 216 23.24 5.44 -1.57
C VAL A 216 22.96 4.21 -0.71
N ILE A 217 21.85 4.24 0.02
CA ILE A 217 21.35 3.13 0.82
C ILE A 217 20.11 2.59 0.12
N ARG A 218 20.13 1.30 -0.21
CA ARG A 218 19.01 0.58 -0.79
C ARG A 218 18.50 -0.45 0.21
N MET A 219 17.20 -0.45 0.45
CA MET A 219 16.50 -1.39 1.35
C MET A 219 15.31 -1.99 0.61
N ASP A 220 14.94 -3.23 0.93
CA ASP A 220 13.86 -3.95 0.24
C ASP A 220 12.82 -4.35 1.28
N LEU A 221 11.53 -4.17 0.99
CA LEU A 221 10.44 -4.61 1.84
C LEU A 221 10.18 -6.10 1.62
N LYS A 222 10.27 -6.90 2.69
CA LYS A 222 9.97 -8.32 2.65
C LYS A 222 8.47 -8.54 2.43
N ASP A 223 8.14 -9.39 1.45
CA ASP A 223 6.78 -9.83 1.15
C ASP A 223 5.79 -8.66 1.02
N PHE A 224 6.18 -7.60 0.30
CA PHE A 224 5.44 -6.34 0.24
C PHE A 224 3.93 -6.51 -0.04
N PHE A 225 3.55 -7.21 -1.12
CA PHE A 225 2.13 -7.46 -1.40
C PHE A 225 1.45 -8.37 -0.37
N PRO A 226 2.02 -9.56 -0.02
CA PRO A 226 1.47 -10.39 1.06
C PRO A 226 1.34 -9.69 2.42
N SER A 227 2.18 -8.70 2.72
CA SER A 227 2.14 -7.97 4.00
C SER A 227 0.93 -7.05 4.13
N ILE A 228 0.31 -6.64 3.02
CA ILE A 228 -0.86 -5.76 3.02
C ILE A 228 -2.12 -6.59 3.14
N GLN A 229 -2.67 -6.60 4.36
CA GLN A 229 -3.83 -7.39 4.73
C GLN A 229 -5.16 -6.71 4.35
N TYR A 230 -6.23 -7.50 4.29
CA TYR A 230 -7.61 -7.04 4.07
C TYR A 230 -8.01 -5.83 4.94
N SER A 231 -7.70 -5.87 6.24
CA SER A 231 -8.08 -4.82 7.19
C SER A 231 -7.55 -3.43 6.79
N ARG A 232 -6.35 -3.36 6.24
CA ARG A 232 -5.74 -2.08 5.80
C ARG A 232 -6.44 -1.52 4.56
N ILE A 233 -6.89 -2.39 3.67
CA ILE A 233 -7.61 -2.01 2.44
C ILE A 233 -9.05 -1.63 2.76
N HIS A 234 -9.69 -2.38 3.66
CA HIS A 234 -11.02 -2.05 4.17
C HIS A 234 -11.01 -0.66 4.85
N ALA A 235 -10.07 -0.43 5.76
CA ALA A 235 -9.89 0.89 6.39
C ALA A 235 -9.55 2.00 5.38
N LEU A 236 -8.81 1.70 4.31
CA LEU A 236 -8.55 2.65 3.23
C LEU A 236 -9.87 3.07 2.56
N PHE A 237 -10.74 2.13 2.18
CA PHE A 237 -12.02 2.47 1.55
C PHE A 237 -12.98 3.18 2.51
N GLU A 238 -13.00 2.82 3.80
CA GLU A 238 -13.77 3.58 4.79
C GLU A 238 -13.29 5.03 4.91
N LYS A 239 -11.97 5.27 4.90
CA LYS A 239 -11.39 6.61 4.87
C LYS A 239 -11.73 7.41 3.61
N LEU A 240 -12.08 6.74 2.52
CA LEU A 240 -12.58 7.40 1.30
C LEU A 240 -14.08 7.77 1.41
N GLY A 241 -14.73 7.47 2.53
CA GLY A 241 -16.15 7.74 2.74
C GLY A 241 -17.08 6.63 2.26
N TYR A 242 -16.60 5.43 1.96
CA TYR A 242 -17.51 4.31 1.71
C TYR A 242 -18.09 3.79 3.03
N SER A 243 -19.35 3.33 3.00
CA SER A 243 -19.95 2.68 4.18
C SER A 243 -19.19 1.39 4.52
N PRO A 244 -19.18 0.93 5.78
CA PRO A 244 -18.42 -0.25 6.19
C PRO A 244 -18.71 -1.50 5.34
N THR A 245 -19.96 -1.67 4.90
CA THR A 245 -20.39 -2.78 4.04
C THR A 245 -19.82 -2.66 2.63
N VAL A 246 -19.94 -1.51 1.99
CA VAL A 246 -19.41 -1.25 0.63
C VAL A 246 -17.88 -1.33 0.63
N ALA A 247 -17.23 -0.70 1.63
CA ALA A 247 -15.79 -0.75 1.81
C ALA A 247 -15.29 -2.20 1.99
N GLY A 248 -16.02 -3.01 2.78
CA GLY A 248 -15.70 -4.42 2.98
C GLY A 248 -15.79 -5.24 1.70
N THR A 249 -16.87 -5.07 0.92
CA THR A 249 -17.05 -5.75 -0.36
C THR A 249 -15.98 -5.35 -1.37
N LEU A 250 -15.70 -4.05 -1.53
CA LEU A 250 -14.61 -3.55 -2.40
C LEU A 250 -13.25 -4.13 -2.01
N ALA A 251 -12.94 -4.11 -0.71
CA ALA A 251 -11.69 -4.66 -0.19
C ALA A 251 -11.57 -6.16 -0.49
N ARG A 252 -12.62 -6.95 -0.26
CA ARG A 252 -12.64 -8.41 -0.52
C ARG A 252 -12.42 -8.74 -2.00
N ILE A 253 -13.03 -8.00 -2.92
CA ILE A 253 -12.83 -8.15 -4.37
C ILE A 253 -11.37 -7.88 -4.78
N CYS A 254 -10.66 -7.04 -4.02
CA CYS A 254 -9.29 -6.64 -4.33
C CYS A 254 -8.22 -7.54 -3.69
N VAL A 255 -8.56 -8.36 -2.70
CA VAL A 255 -7.63 -9.28 -2.03
C VAL A 255 -7.81 -10.70 -2.54
N ASN A 256 -6.88 -11.58 -2.14
CA ASN A 256 -7.00 -13.01 -2.32
C ASN A 256 -6.49 -13.74 -1.09
N ARG A 257 -6.90 -15.01 -0.99
CA ARG A 257 -6.35 -15.98 -0.06
C ARG A 257 -5.99 -17.22 -0.87
N ALA A 258 -4.71 -17.60 -0.89
CA ALA A 258 -4.30 -18.77 -1.65
C ALA A 258 -4.90 -20.04 -1.01
N PRO A 259 -5.63 -20.88 -1.77
CA PRO A 259 -6.23 -22.10 -1.27
C PRO A 259 -5.16 -23.14 -0.95
N CYS A 260 -5.46 -24.08 -0.04
CA CYS A 260 -4.47 -25.07 0.40
C CYS A 260 -3.91 -25.92 -0.75
N GLY A 261 -4.74 -26.24 -1.75
CA GLY A 261 -4.35 -27.04 -2.93
C GLY A 261 -3.20 -26.47 -3.75
N VAL A 262 -3.03 -25.13 -3.78
CA VAL A 262 -1.92 -24.46 -4.51
C VAL A 262 -0.55 -24.81 -3.92
N PHE A 263 -0.52 -25.28 -2.67
CA PHE A 263 0.70 -25.68 -1.97
C PHE A 263 0.94 -27.19 -2.03
N SER A 264 0.04 -27.97 -2.63
CA SER A 264 0.11 -29.42 -2.77
C SER A 264 0.90 -29.86 -4.01
N ASP A 265 0.90 -29.04 -5.07
CA ASP A 265 1.65 -29.33 -6.29
C ASP A 265 3.17 -29.37 -6.00
N PRO A 266 3.91 -30.31 -6.62
CA PRO A 266 5.37 -30.35 -6.49
C PRO A 266 5.96 -29.02 -6.98
N MET A 267 6.61 -28.32 -6.04
CA MET A 267 7.20 -27.01 -6.28
C MET A 267 8.54 -27.20 -6.99
N GLU A 268 8.54 -27.25 -8.33
CA GLU A 268 9.79 -27.26 -9.09
C GLU A 268 10.60 -25.98 -8.80
N GLY A 269 11.86 -26.15 -8.38
CA GLY A 269 12.83 -25.05 -8.30
C GLY A 269 12.97 -24.34 -6.95
N GLY A 270 12.45 -24.88 -5.83
CA GLY A 270 12.85 -24.41 -4.49
C GLY A 270 11.88 -24.71 -3.34
N SER A 271 12.19 -24.16 -2.17
CA SER A 271 11.33 -24.20 -0.97
C SER A 271 10.72 -22.83 -0.68
N LEU A 272 9.52 -22.83 -0.09
CA LEU A 272 8.86 -21.63 0.41
C LEU A 272 8.99 -21.59 1.94
N PRO A 273 9.59 -20.54 2.54
CA PRO A 273 9.65 -20.41 3.99
C PRO A 273 8.26 -20.46 4.63
N TRP A 274 8.14 -21.04 5.82
CA TRP A 274 6.86 -21.18 6.52
C TRP A 274 6.12 -19.84 6.66
N ALA A 275 6.83 -18.76 6.98
CA ALA A 275 6.24 -17.43 7.10
C ALA A 275 5.65 -16.90 5.78
N GLU A 276 6.35 -17.09 4.65
CA GLU A 276 5.85 -16.72 3.32
C GLU A 276 4.61 -17.54 2.96
N ARG A 277 4.59 -18.84 3.32
CA ARG A 277 3.43 -19.71 3.14
C ARG A 277 2.22 -19.24 3.94
N GLN A 278 2.40 -18.83 5.20
CA GLN A 278 1.30 -18.33 6.02
C GLN A 278 0.76 -17.00 5.50
N ALA A 279 1.63 -16.09 5.05
CA ALA A 279 1.20 -14.81 4.48
C ALA A 279 0.31 -14.99 3.24
N LEU A 280 0.58 -16.01 2.40
CA LEU A 280 -0.26 -16.31 1.24
C LEU A 280 -1.60 -16.98 1.61
N LYS A 281 -1.68 -17.62 2.79
CA LYS A 281 -2.90 -18.23 3.33
C LYS A 281 -3.80 -17.24 4.06
N SER A 282 -3.34 -16.03 4.34
CA SER A 282 -4.19 -14.94 4.84
C SER A 282 -4.68 -14.07 3.69
N HIS A 283 -5.68 -13.21 3.94
CA HIS A 283 -6.14 -12.26 2.94
C HIS A 283 -5.06 -11.21 2.67
N HIS A 284 -4.59 -11.15 1.44
CA HIS A 284 -3.51 -10.27 1.02
C HIS A 284 -3.74 -9.69 -0.37
N LEU A 285 -2.92 -8.72 -0.78
CA LEU A 285 -2.92 -8.24 -2.16
C LEU A 285 -2.30 -9.29 -3.10
N PRO A 286 -3.04 -9.80 -4.09
CA PRO A 286 -2.51 -10.84 -4.96
C PRO A 286 -1.52 -10.31 -5.98
N GLN A 287 -0.49 -11.10 -6.27
CA GLN A 287 0.54 -10.76 -7.26
C GLN A 287 0.06 -11.07 -8.69
N GLY A 288 -0.71 -10.14 -9.26
CA GLY A 288 -1.26 -10.24 -10.62
C GLY A 288 -2.61 -9.55 -10.80
N SER A 289 -3.24 -9.08 -9.71
CA SER A 289 -4.43 -8.25 -9.80
C SER A 289 -4.12 -6.85 -10.33
N PRO A 290 -4.98 -6.28 -11.20
CA PRO A 290 -4.89 -4.87 -11.62
C PRO A 290 -4.92 -3.87 -10.46
N CYS A 291 -5.63 -4.15 -9.36
CA CYS A 291 -5.77 -3.22 -8.25
C CYS A 291 -4.55 -3.21 -7.32
N SER A 292 -3.88 -4.36 -7.15
CA SER A 292 -2.81 -4.54 -6.16
C SER A 292 -1.73 -3.46 -6.21
N PRO A 293 -1.20 -3.06 -7.39
CA PRO A 293 -0.16 -2.03 -7.45
C PRO A 293 -0.58 -0.66 -6.91
N ALA A 294 -1.80 -0.21 -7.26
CA ALA A 294 -2.33 1.07 -6.81
C ALA A 294 -2.64 1.04 -5.31
N LEU A 295 -3.33 -0.01 -4.85
CA LEU A 295 -3.62 -0.22 -3.43
C LEU A 295 -2.35 -0.29 -2.59
N ALA A 296 -1.31 -0.98 -3.08
CA ALA A 296 -0.06 -1.09 -2.34
C ALA A 296 0.62 0.27 -2.12
N ASN A 297 0.59 1.15 -3.12
CA ASN A 297 1.10 2.51 -2.98
C ASN A 297 0.26 3.36 -2.01
N LEU A 298 -1.07 3.26 -2.06
CA LEU A 298 -1.96 3.99 -1.16
C LEU A 298 -1.80 3.51 0.29
N CYS A 299 -1.70 2.19 0.50
CA CYS A 299 -1.46 1.62 1.82
C CYS A 299 -0.09 2.03 2.39
N ALA A 300 0.94 2.15 1.55
CA ALA A 300 2.29 2.58 1.95
C ALA A 300 2.42 4.11 2.12
N TYR A 301 1.36 4.91 1.96
CA TYR A 301 1.45 6.37 2.01
C TYR A 301 2.03 6.89 3.34
N ARG A 302 1.58 6.38 4.48
CA ARG A 302 2.11 6.76 5.81
C ARG A 302 3.56 6.37 6.01
N LEU A 303 3.95 5.18 5.52
CA LEU A 303 5.35 4.75 5.50
C LEU A 303 6.19 5.78 4.74
N ASP A 304 5.77 6.14 3.54
CA ASP A 304 6.53 7.06 2.69
C ASP A 304 6.64 8.45 3.32
N MET A 305 5.59 8.97 3.95
CA MET A 305 5.64 10.25 4.67
C MET A 305 6.69 10.24 5.77
N ARG A 306 6.67 9.21 6.63
CA ARG A 306 7.59 9.10 7.78
C ARG A 306 9.03 8.89 7.33
N LEU A 307 9.25 8.06 6.30
CA LEU A 307 10.58 7.82 5.74
C LEU A 307 11.13 9.06 5.01
N GLN A 308 10.27 9.79 4.29
CA GLN A 308 10.66 11.05 3.67
C GLN A 308 11.07 12.08 4.73
N ALA A 309 10.26 12.26 5.78
CA ALA A 309 10.58 13.18 6.87
C ALA A 309 11.90 12.82 7.58
N LEU A 310 12.12 11.54 7.86
CA LEU A 310 13.38 11.05 8.44
C LEU A 310 14.58 11.29 7.51
N ALA A 311 14.42 11.09 6.20
CA ALA A 311 15.50 11.35 5.25
C ALA A 311 15.80 12.86 5.19
N GLN A 312 14.77 13.70 5.12
CA GLN A 312 14.91 15.15 5.06
C GLN A 312 15.59 15.73 6.30
N SER A 313 15.27 15.24 7.50
CA SER A 313 15.91 15.71 8.74
C SER A 313 17.41 15.44 8.81
N LEU A 314 17.92 14.53 7.97
CA LEU A 314 19.34 14.18 7.86
C LEU A 314 19.96 14.65 6.54
N GLY A 315 19.29 15.53 5.79
CA GLY A 315 19.77 16.04 4.50
C GLY A 315 19.83 14.98 3.38
N ALA A 316 19.06 13.90 3.50
CA ALA A 316 18.97 12.84 2.53
C ALA A 316 17.72 12.94 1.64
N SER A 317 17.83 12.42 0.43
CA SER A 317 16.71 12.21 -0.50
C SER A 317 16.16 10.80 -0.36
N TYR A 318 14.84 10.65 -0.48
CA TYR A 318 14.13 9.38 -0.40
C TYR A 318 13.25 9.16 -1.62
N SER A 319 13.20 7.92 -2.11
CA SER A 319 12.15 7.48 -3.03
C SER A 319 11.89 5.97 -2.92
N ARG A 320 10.73 5.52 -3.41
CA ARG A 320 10.31 4.12 -3.39
C ARG A 320 9.85 3.62 -4.75
N TYR A 321 10.32 2.46 -5.17
CA TYR A 321 9.85 1.74 -6.34
C TYR A 321 9.29 0.38 -5.93
N ALA A 322 7.97 0.29 -5.78
CA ALA A 322 7.29 -0.89 -5.22
C ALA A 322 7.83 -1.21 -3.81
N ASP A 323 8.54 -2.33 -3.67
CA ASP A 323 9.21 -2.81 -2.46
C ASP A 323 10.64 -2.26 -2.29
N ASP A 324 11.26 -1.70 -3.33
CA ASP A 324 12.61 -1.14 -3.30
C ASP A 324 12.59 0.30 -2.74
N LEU A 325 13.24 0.51 -1.61
CA LEU A 325 13.44 1.80 -0.95
C LEU A 325 14.85 2.28 -1.26
N ALA A 326 14.99 3.54 -1.67
CA ALA A 326 16.28 4.16 -1.93
C ALA A 326 16.42 5.47 -1.15
N PHE A 327 17.57 5.63 -0.53
CA PHE A 327 17.98 6.81 0.20
C PHE A 327 19.34 7.25 -0.28
N SER A 328 19.59 8.55 -0.38
CA SER A 328 20.90 9.06 -0.77
C SER A 328 21.21 10.39 -0.15
N GLY A 329 22.47 10.65 0.12
CA GLY A 329 22.92 11.94 0.63
C GLY A 329 24.42 12.10 0.48
N ASP A 330 24.93 13.17 1.06
CA ASP A 330 26.34 13.53 0.98
C ASP A 330 27.09 13.21 2.29
N GLN A 331 28.09 13.99 2.65
CA GLN A 331 29.04 13.60 3.69
C GLN A 331 28.42 13.46 5.08
N ASP A 332 27.47 14.32 5.45
CA ASP A 332 26.83 14.29 6.78
C ASP A 332 25.92 13.07 6.93
N PHE A 333 25.11 12.76 5.90
CA PHE A 333 24.30 11.55 5.88
C PHE A 333 25.16 10.28 5.89
N ALA A 334 26.32 10.30 5.22
CA ALA A 334 27.23 9.17 5.19
C ALA A 334 27.84 8.81 6.57
N ARG A 335 27.85 9.76 7.52
CA ARG A 335 28.28 9.53 8.92
C ARG A 335 27.19 8.89 9.76
N THR A 336 25.92 9.14 9.46
CA THR A 336 24.77 8.65 10.23
C THR A 336 24.09 7.42 9.62
N ALA A 337 24.51 6.99 8.43
CA ALA A 337 23.93 5.90 7.65
C ALA A 337 23.72 4.58 8.41
N GLU A 338 24.62 4.23 9.33
CA GLU A 338 24.46 3.02 10.15
C GLU A 338 23.33 3.14 11.17
N ARG A 339 23.11 4.30 11.80
CA ARG A 339 21.95 4.47 12.69
C ARG A 339 20.66 4.63 11.90
N PHE A 340 20.76 5.26 10.72
CA PHE A 340 19.64 5.51 9.83
C PHE A 340 18.90 4.23 9.41
N HIS A 341 19.60 3.18 9.01
CA HIS A 341 18.93 1.95 8.55
C HIS A 341 18.11 1.26 9.66
N ILE A 342 18.51 1.44 10.93
CA ILE A 342 17.78 0.92 12.10
C ILE A 342 16.47 1.70 12.28
N GLN A 343 16.52 3.02 12.20
CA GLN A 343 15.33 3.88 12.28
C GLN A 343 14.35 3.59 11.14
N VAL A 344 14.85 3.39 9.92
CA VAL A 344 14.02 2.96 8.78
C VAL A 344 13.34 1.61 9.07
N ALA A 345 14.06 0.66 9.66
CA ALA A 345 13.50 -0.64 10.01
C ALA A 345 12.42 -0.54 11.12
N ALA A 346 12.62 0.33 12.11
CA ALA A 346 11.64 0.60 13.17
C ALA A 346 10.35 1.21 12.59
N ILE A 347 10.48 2.27 11.77
CA ILE A 347 9.34 2.90 11.08
C ILE A 347 8.62 1.87 10.20
N ALA A 348 9.35 1.08 9.42
CA ALA A 348 8.74 0.05 8.59
C ALA A 348 7.92 -0.94 9.42
N LEU A 349 8.45 -1.38 10.57
CA LEU A 349 7.78 -2.31 11.47
C LEU A 349 6.49 -1.73 12.06
N GLU A 350 6.53 -0.49 12.55
CA GLU A 350 5.37 0.22 13.09
C GLU A 350 4.28 0.44 12.02
N GLU A 351 4.68 0.67 10.78
CA GLU A 351 3.76 0.80 9.64
C GLU A 351 3.30 -0.55 9.07
N GLY A 352 3.65 -1.67 9.73
CA GLY A 352 3.20 -3.03 9.37
C GLY A 352 4.00 -3.71 8.26
N PHE A 353 5.18 -3.20 7.94
CA PHE A 353 6.10 -3.77 6.94
C PHE A 353 7.35 -4.34 7.61
N ARG A 354 8.14 -5.13 6.87
CA ARG A 354 9.42 -5.67 7.37
C ARG A 354 10.52 -5.43 6.35
N ILE A 355 11.70 -5.06 6.82
CA ILE A 355 12.88 -4.91 5.96
C ILE A 355 13.49 -6.28 5.66
N HIS A 356 13.89 -6.48 4.40
CA HIS A 356 14.65 -7.63 3.96
C HIS A 356 16.16 -7.39 4.18
N HIS A 357 16.64 -7.59 5.41
CA HIS A 357 18.01 -7.28 5.82
C HIS A 357 19.11 -7.82 4.88
N ARG A 358 18.97 -9.05 4.35
CA ARG A 358 19.96 -9.64 3.41
C ARG A 358 20.07 -8.92 2.06
N LYS A 359 19.06 -8.13 1.67
CA LYS A 359 19.03 -7.35 0.41
C LYS A 359 19.40 -5.88 0.62
N THR A 360 19.50 -5.44 1.86
CA THR A 360 19.96 -4.10 2.21
C THR A 360 21.39 -3.90 1.74
N ARG A 361 21.66 -2.77 1.08
CA ARG A 361 22.98 -2.41 0.56
C ARG A 361 23.27 -0.95 0.89
N LEU A 362 24.44 -0.71 1.46
CA LEU A 362 25.01 0.62 1.65
C LEU A 362 26.17 0.76 0.66
N MET A 363 26.08 1.74 -0.23
CA MET A 363 27.00 1.93 -1.36
C MET A 363 27.59 3.33 -1.32
N ARG A 364 28.90 3.45 -1.07
CA ARG A 364 29.64 4.72 -1.09
C ARG A 364 30.11 5.03 -2.51
N GLU A 365 30.50 6.27 -2.79
CA GLU A 365 30.91 6.75 -4.12
C GLU A 365 32.03 5.94 -4.76
N GLY A 366 32.95 5.39 -3.95
CA GLY A 366 34.06 4.55 -4.40
C GLY A 366 33.66 3.15 -4.85
N THR A 367 32.42 2.72 -4.60
CA THR A 367 31.87 1.45 -5.09
C THR A 367 30.71 1.70 -6.05
N ARG A 368 30.34 0.68 -6.84
CA ARG A 368 29.21 0.78 -7.77
C ARG A 368 27.92 1.00 -6.99
N GLN A 369 27.30 2.16 -7.17
CA GLN A 369 25.98 2.49 -6.64
C GLN A 369 24.91 2.12 -7.66
N GLN A 370 23.88 1.37 -7.23
CA GLN A 370 22.83 0.91 -8.11
C GLN A 370 21.45 0.96 -7.45
N VAL A 371 20.47 1.52 -8.16
CA VAL A 371 19.08 1.62 -7.74
C VAL A 371 18.20 1.00 -8.83
N THR A 372 17.36 0.01 -8.49
CA THR A 372 16.50 -0.72 -9.46
C THR A 372 17.21 -1.21 -10.74
N GLY A 373 18.48 -1.58 -10.65
CA GLY A 373 19.27 -2.04 -11.81
C GLY A 373 20.01 -0.93 -12.58
N VAL A 374 19.74 0.34 -12.30
CA VAL A 374 20.42 1.50 -12.91
C VAL A 374 21.59 1.94 -12.04
N VAL A 375 22.76 2.14 -12.65
CA VAL A 375 23.96 2.68 -11.98
C VAL A 375 23.83 4.19 -11.81
N VAL A 376 24.16 4.69 -10.63
CA VAL A 376 23.87 6.09 -10.24
C VAL A 376 25.10 6.89 -9.75
N ASN A 377 26.32 6.35 -9.83
CA ASN A 377 27.53 7.00 -9.30
C ASN A 377 27.72 8.48 -9.72
N THR A 378 27.36 8.85 -10.94
CA THR A 378 27.44 10.24 -11.45
C THR A 378 26.14 10.66 -12.09
N HIS A 379 25.67 9.87 -13.04
CA HIS A 379 24.40 10.05 -13.74
C HIS A 379 23.79 8.66 -13.97
N PRO A 380 22.46 8.56 -14.16
CA PRO A 380 21.81 7.30 -14.49
C PRO A 380 22.46 6.64 -15.70
N ASN A 381 22.97 5.44 -15.50
CA ASN A 381 23.63 4.70 -16.56
C ASN A 381 23.39 3.20 -16.41
N ILE A 382 23.64 2.47 -17.48
CA ILE A 382 23.55 1.02 -17.47
C ILE A 382 24.86 0.44 -16.98
N ALA A 383 24.72 -0.64 -16.24
CA ALA A 383 25.78 -1.56 -15.89
C ALA A 383 26.70 -1.82 -17.08
N ARG A 384 28.00 -1.53 -16.94
CA ARG A 384 28.97 -1.70 -18.03
C ARG A 384 28.98 -3.14 -18.55
N ASP A 385 28.97 -4.11 -17.63
CA ASP A 385 28.91 -5.54 -17.94
C ASP A 385 27.64 -5.93 -18.70
N GLU A 386 26.50 -5.35 -18.37
CA GLU A 386 25.25 -5.59 -19.09
C GLU A 386 25.27 -5.03 -20.51
N TYR A 387 25.77 -3.79 -20.65
CA TYR A 387 25.92 -3.13 -21.95
C TYR A 387 26.89 -3.89 -22.86
N ASP A 388 28.05 -4.28 -22.32
CA ASP A 388 29.08 -4.99 -23.08
C ASP A 388 28.59 -6.38 -23.52
N ARG A 389 27.84 -7.10 -22.67
CA ARG A 389 27.18 -8.35 -23.05
C ARG A 389 26.18 -8.14 -24.19
N LEU A 390 25.30 -7.15 -24.09
CA LEU A 390 24.31 -6.87 -25.12
C LEU A 390 24.98 -6.46 -26.45
N LYS A 391 26.02 -5.62 -26.38
CA LYS A 391 26.83 -5.24 -27.55
C LYS A 391 27.49 -6.46 -28.18
N ALA A 392 28.07 -7.35 -27.39
CA ALA A 392 28.69 -8.58 -27.87
C ALA A 392 27.66 -9.50 -28.55
N THR A 393 26.49 -9.70 -27.93
CA THR A 393 25.38 -10.44 -28.54
C THR A 393 25.00 -9.87 -29.91
N LEU A 394 24.76 -8.56 -30.01
CA LEU A 394 24.38 -7.91 -31.27
C LEU A 394 25.49 -8.03 -32.34
N THR A 395 26.74 -7.84 -31.94
CA THR A 395 27.90 -7.97 -32.85
C THR A 395 28.02 -9.40 -33.37
N ASN A 396 27.85 -10.39 -32.52
CA ASN A 396 27.89 -11.80 -32.90
C ASN A 396 26.70 -12.20 -33.75
N CYS A 397 25.50 -11.66 -33.50
CA CYS A 397 24.35 -11.85 -34.37
C CYS A 397 24.63 -11.32 -35.78
N ALA A 398 25.26 -10.15 -35.90
CA ALA A 398 25.59 -9.56 -37.20
C ALA A 398 26.68 -10.35 -37.95
N ARG A 399 27.64 -10.95 -37.22
CA ARG A 399 28.76 -11.71 -37.81
C ARG A 399 28.44 -13.18 -38.12
N HIS A 400 27.71 -13.84 -37.23
CA HIS A 400 27.52 -15.29 -37.24
C HIS A 400 26.05 -15.69 -37.37
N GLY A 401 25.15 -14.73 -37.52
CA GLY A 401 23.70 -14.96 -37.60
C GLY A 401 23.04 -15.05 -36.23
N GLN A 402 21.76 -14.65 -36.19
CA GLN A 402 20.98 -14.53 -34.95
C GLN A 402 20.78 -15.85 -34.18
N ALA A 403 20.69 -16.97 -34.90
CA ALA A 403 20.47 -18.29 -34.32
C ALA A 403 21.59 -18.71 -33.36
N THR A 404 22.83 -18.28 -33.61
CA THR A 404 23.99 -18.62 -32.77
C THR A 404 23.95 -18.00 -31.37
N GLN A 405 23.18 -16.92 -31.20
CA GLN A 405 23.12 -16.17 -29.94
C GLN A 405 21.80 -16.36 -29.20
N ASN A 406 20.78 -16.98 -29.81
CA ASN A 406 19.50 -17.28 -29.16
C ASN A 406 19.60 -18.52 -28.25
N ARG A 407 20.51 -18.49 -27.26
CA ARG A 407 20.82 -19.64 -26.38
C ARG A 407 19.66 -20.05 -25.48
N ASP A 408 18.82 -19.09 -25.12
CA ASP A 408 17.65 -19.30 -24.26
C ASP A 408 16.37 -19.62 -25.06
N SER A 409 16.51 -19.88 -26.36
CA SER A 409 15.41 -20.24 -27.27
C SER A 409 14.22 -19.28 -27.19
N HIS A 410 14.50 -17.97 -27.17
CA HIS A 410 13.46 -16.95 -27.15
C HIS A 410 12.58 -17.05 -28.40
N PRO A 411 11.24 -17.15 -28.26
CA PRO A 411 10.32 -17.30 -29.40
C PRO A 411 10.38 -16.14 -30.39
N ASN A 412 10.62 -14.93 -29.89
CA ASN A 412 10.81 -13.73 -30.70
C ASN A 412 12.09 -13.00 -30.27
N PHE A 413 13.22 -13.51 -30.71
CA PHE A 413 14.54 -12.99 -30.35
C PHE A 413 14.79 -11.55 -30.84
N ARG A 414 14.23 -11.21 -32.01
CA ARG A 414 14.29 -9.84 -32.56
C ARG A 414 13.61 -8.84 -31.61
N ALA A 415 12.38 -9.12 -31.20
CA ALA A 415 11.64 -8.26 -30.28
C ALA A 415 12.29 -8.21 -28.89
N TYR A 416 12.86 -9.33 -28.43
CA TYR A 416 13.62 -9.38 -27.18
C TYR A 416 14.81 -8.41 -27.19
N LEU A 417 15.65 -8.46 -28.23
CA LEU A 417 16.80 -7.56 -28.38
C LEU A 417 16.37 -6.10 -28.57
N ALA A 418 15.33 -5.84 -29.37
CA ALA A 418 14.77 -4.50 -29.53
C ALA A 418 14.25 -3.92 -28.21
N GLY A 419 13.59 -4.74 -27.37
CA GLY A 419 13.14 -4.36 -26.04
C GLY A 419 14.29 -3.99 -25.11
N ARG A 420 15.38 -4.77 -25.12
CA ARG A 420 16.60 -4.46 -24.37
C ARG A 420 17.25 -3.16 -24.81
N ILE A 421 17.32 -2.88 -26.11
CA ILE A 421 17.83 -1.62 -26.65
C ILE A 421 16.92 -0.45 -26.25
N SER A 422 15.61 -0.64 -26.26
CA SER A 422 14.64 0.38 -25.83
C SER A 422 14.80 0.72 -24.35
N TYR A 423 14.99 -0.28 -23.49
CA TYR A 423 15.35 -0.07 -22.09
C TYR A 423 16.67 0.69 -21.96
N VAL A 424 17.67 0.38 -22.79
CA VAL A 424 18.93 1.15 -22.82
C VAL A 424 18.68 2.60 -23.19
N GLY A 425 17.79 2.85 -24.15
CA GLY A 425 17.36 4.18 -24.58
C GLY A 425 16.72 5.01 -23.47
N MET A 426 15.94 4.37 -22.58
CA MET A 426 15.35 5.04 -21.43
C MET A 426 16.39 5.58 -20.44
N VAL A 427 17.55 4.92 -20.34
CA VAL A 427 18.62 5.29 -19.39
C VAL A 427 19.66 6.19 -20.05
N ASN A 428 20.11 5.83 -21.26
CA ASN A 428 21.16 6.54 -21.99
C ASN A 428 20.94 6.45 -23.50
N ALA A 429 20.40 7.52 -24.09
CA ALA A 429 20.07 7.60 -25.51
C ALA A 429 21.28 7.36 -26.43
N ASN A 430 22.45 7.94 -26.09
CA ASN A 430 23.65 7.83 -26.92
C ASN A 430 24.17 6.39 -27.02
N ARG A 431 24.15 5.64 -25.91
CA ARG A 431 24.49 4.21 -25.91
C ARG A 431 23.46 3.38 -26.68
N ALA A 432 22.18 3.72 -26.57
CA ALA A 432 21.13 3.04 -27.31
C ALA A 432 21.29 3.21 -28.83
N LEU A 433 21.63 4.41 -29.30
CA LEU A 433 21.89 4.67 -30.73
C LEU A 433 23.01 3.78 -31.28
N LYS A 434 24.08 3.56 -30.51
CA LYS A 434 25.17 2.65 -30.90
C LYS A 434 24.70 1.21 -31.02
N LEU A 435 23.90 0.72 -30.07
CA LEU A 435 23.33 -0.62 -30.14
C LEU A 435 22.31 -0.76 -31.27
N ARG A 436 21.52 0.29 -31.53
CA ARG A 436 20.52 0.31 -32.60
C ARG A 436 21.17 0.12 -33.98
N ARG A 437 22.28 0.82 -34.24
CA ARG A 437 23.07 0.63 -35.47
C ARG A 437 23.55 -0.81 -35.65
N LEU A 438 24.00 -1.45 -34.56
CA LEU A 438 24.40 -2.87 -34.61
C LEU A 438 23.20 -3.79 -34.85
N PHE A 439 22.04 -3.47 -34.25
CA PHE A 439 20.81 -4.25 -34.40
C PHE A 439 20.25 -4.17 -35.83
N ASP A 440 20.29 -3.00 -36.45
CA ASP A 440 19.81 -2.79 -37.82
C ASP A 440 20.74 -3.44 -38.86
N ALA A 441 22.00 -3.71 -38.51
CA ALA A 441 22.96 -4.43 -39.35
C ALA A 441 22.79 -5.97 -39.31
N ILE A 442 21.91 -6.51 -38.46
CA ILE A 442 21.66 -7.95 -38.36
C ILE A 442 20.72 -8.38 -39.50
N ALA A 443 21.10 -9.43 -40.24
CA ALA A 443 20.20 -10.10 -41.17
C ALA A 443 19.15 -10.90 -40.38
N TRP A 444 17.89 -10.46 -40.46
CA TRP A 444 16.77 -11.14 -39.81
C TRP A 444 16.08 -12.09 -40.80
N PRO A 445 15.68 -13.30 -40.36
CA PRO A 445 14.82 -14.15 -41.17
C PRO A 445 13.48 -13.44 -41.44
N ALA A 446 12.97 -13.62 -42.65
CA ALA A 446 11.72 -13.02 -43.14
C ALA A 446 10.50 -13.49 -42.35
#